data_AF-A0A970Z728-F1
#
_entry.id   AF-A0A970Z728-F1
#
_cell.length_a   1.000
_cell.length_b   1.000
_cell.length_c   1.000
_cell.angle_alpha   90.00
_cell.angle_beta   90.00
_cell.angle_gamma   90.00
#
_symmetry.space_group_name_H-M   'P 1'
#
loop_
_entity.id
_entity.type
_entity.pdbx_description
1 polymer ?
#
loop_
_entity_poly.entity_id
_entity_poly.type
_entity_poly.pdbx_seq_one_letter_code
_entity_poly.pdbx_strand_id
1 'polypeptide(L)'
;MDKKKGRKKAFCVVMALAVLLSVGLFGMAASAAAPDLLGEWSITANSSRGHINITTQSGSEFSGTVHIDSGRTEKLINGQIDGDTVTFTRAWDSGTLRQDYTGILTVSGDGSATMSGTFSQNGSYSYSWSAAKTTPMSLASTPTPPPSESSGGLTPISGAVLNDQLSFKLDGKAVVPVGDDGTPVLPISYNGTTYLPVRAVGYLLGLGIDWDGPTNTVLIASTTTKAAPKAAAGTKSNTLIPISGAVLNGNLKFKLDGKAVIPVGDDGTPVLPISYNGTTYLPVRAMGYLLGLGIDWDGETRTVLITTVPSKASAPGWYFTHWEYIIMSQDYSLVGAVKGSVIAKTGNIWDYYVGTGEKNDFKYEHRRTYDDGSLVASGDSVTKWTDPPDYFSGTDQVVLNVDREMGSSWDSGTFSASFDAHDLSPGGATAGIIRFATPDGKTWVSESYQGTFQMEKALKGSSGQKKAIILYIGGYGFKYYYEWRE
;
A
#
# COMPACT_ATOMS: atom_id res chain seq x y z
N MET A 1 65.28 53.50 -38.74
CA MET A 1 64.99 54.53 -37.73
C MET A 1 63.58 54.30 -37.21
N ASP A 2 63.45 54.29 -35.88
CA ASP A 2 62.22 54.44 -35.08
C ASP A 2 61.08 53.41 -35.21
N LYS A 3 60.28 53.08 -34.20
CA LYS A 3 60.38 52.96 -32.73
C LYS A 3 58.96 52.58 -32.30
N LYS A 4 58.77 51.50 -31.52
CA LYS A 4 57.68 51.30 -30.53
C LYS A 4 56.24 51.21 -31.13
N LYS A 5 55.24 50.50 -30.59
CA LYS A 5 54.96 50.06 -29.21
C LYS A 5 53.73 49.12 -29.21
N GLY A 6 53.80 48.06 -28.41
CA GLY A 6 52.69 47.47 -27.62
C GLY A 6 51.68 46.56 -28.34
N ARG A 7 51.18 45.47 -27.75
CA ARG A 7 51.39 44.86 -26.42
C ARG A 7 50.68 43.49 -26.45
N LYS A 8 51.39 42.42 -25.99
CA LYS A 8 50.96 41.29 -25.11
C LYS A 8 49.70 40.50 -25.53
N LYS A 9 49.56 39.18 -25.40
CA LYS A 9 50.20 37.97 -24.80
C LYS A 9 49.12 36.88 -25.07
N ALA A 10 49.30 35.57 -25.08
CA ALA A 10 50.42 34.65 -25.02
C ALA A 10 49.82 33.28 -25.43
N PHE A 11 50.61 32.53 -26.21
CA PHE A 11 50.87 31.09 -26.14
C PHE A 11 49.75 30.09 -25.78
N CYS A 12 49.40 29.27 -26.77
CA CYS A 12 48.80 27.95 -26.58
C CYS A 12 49.73 26.93 -27.29
N VAL A 13 50.51 26.14 -26.53
CA VAL A 13 51.21 24.94 -27.03
C VAL A 13 51.20 23.86 -25.94
N VAL A 14 50.37 22.86 -26.22
CA VAL A 14 50.47 21.41 -25.99
C VAL A 14 51.72 20.87 -25.27
N MET A 15 51.49 20.04 -24.26
CA MET A 15 52.36 18.90 -23.95
C MET A 15 51.47 17.69 -23.61
N ALA A 16 51.65 16.60 -24.35
CA ALA A 16 50.93 15.34 -24.20
C ALA A 16 51.58 14.45 -23.13
N LEU A 17 50.78 13.68 -22.37
CA LEU A 17 51.24 12.41 -21.80
C LEU A 17 50.08 11.45 -21.45
N ALA A 18 50.17 10.25 -22.04
CA ALA A 18 49.66 8.94 -21.61
C ALA A 18 48.17 8.78 -21.23
N VAL A 19 47.39 8.22 -22.17
CA VAL A 19 46.14 7.49 -21.86
C VAL A 19 46.51 6.06 -21.45
N LEU A 20 46.39 5.77 -20.16
CA LEU A 20 46.32 4.40 -19.64
C LEU A 20 44.84 3.99 -19.63
N LEU A 21 44.54 2.88 -20.31
CA LEU A 21 43.26 2.19 -20.23
C LEU A 21 43.09 1.65 -18.80
N SER A 22 42.25 2.30 -18.00
CA SER A 22 41.64 1.71 -16.81
C SER A 22 40.14 1.71 -17.02
N VAL A 23 39.56 0.52 -17.14
CA VAL A 23 38.12 0.29 -17.11
C VAL A 23 37.62 0.72 -15.73
N GLY A 24 37.14 1.96 -15.64
CA GLY A 24 36.51 2.51 -14.45
C GLY A 24 35.01 2.30 -14.54
N LEU A 25 34.49 1.44 -13.66
CA LEU A 25 33.07 1.40 -13.31
C LEU A 25 32.59 2.83 -13.02
N PHE A 26 31.71 3.36 -13.86
CA PHE A 26 30.93 4.54 -13.50
C PHE A 26 29.88 4.12 -12.47
N GLY A 27 30.23 4.29 -11.20
CA GLY A 27 29.24 4.36 -10.13
C GLY A 27 28.37 5.59 -10.37
N MET A 28 27.09 5.37 -10.66
CA MET A 28 26.08 6.41 -10.54
C MET A 28 26.03 6.83 -9.07
N ALA A 29 26.27 8.12 -8.80
CA ALA A 29 26.02 8.71 -7.49
C ALA A 29 24.52 8.56 -7.19
N ALA A 30 24.19 7.80 -6.15
CA ALA A 30 22.84 7.70 -5.63
C ALA A 30 22.41 9.07 -5.08
N SER A 31 21.36 9.66 -5.65
CA SER A 31 20.71 10.84 -5.09
C SER A 31 20.09 10.48 -3.74
N ALA A 32 20.36 11.27 -2.71
CA ALA A 32 19.84 11.05 -1.36
C ALA A 32 18.30 11.19 -1.34
N ALA A 33 17.62 10.38 -0.52
CA ALA A 33 16.17 10.53 -0.33
C ALA A 33 15.85 11.93 0.22
N ALA A 34 14.88 12.61 -0.40
CA ALA A 34 14.52 13.96 -0.02
C ALA A 34 13.96 14.00 1.42
N PRO A 35 14.35 14.99 2.24
CA PRO A 35 13.87 15.14 3.63
C PRO A 35 12.36 15.36 3.72
N ASP A 36 11.75 14.90 4.83
CA ASP A 36 10.31 15.05 5.09
C ASP A 36 9.94 16.48 5.51
N LEU A 37 9.23 17.17 4.63
CA LEU A 37 8.76 18.54 4.80
C LEU A 37 7.34 18.64 5.36
N LEU A 38 6.62 17.52 5.51
CA LEU A 38 5.22 17.53 5.95
C LEU A 38 5.03 18.30 7.25
N GLY A 39 3.89 18.99 7.34
CA GLY A 39 3.47 19.77 8.49
C GLY A 39 3.64 21.28 8.31
N GLU A 40 3.55 21.99 9.43
CA GLU A 40 3.54 23.45 9.44
C GLU A 40 4.94 24.06 9.51
N TRP A 41 5.10 25.15 8.78
CA TRP A 41 6.28 26.00 8.76
C TRP A 41 5.85 27.45 8.98
N SER A 42 6.52 28.15 9.89
CA SER A 42 6.46 29.60 9.91
C SER A 42 7.15 30.15 8.66
N ILE A 43 6.66 31.26 8.09
CA ILE A 43 7.32 31.95 6.97
C ILE A 43 7.41 33.45 7.23
N THR A 44 8.54 34.05 6.85
CA THR A 44 8.71 35.49 6.67
C THR A 44 9.17 35.75 5.24
N ALA A 45 8.38 36.45 4.43
CA ALA A 45 8.67 36.75 3.03
C ALA A 45 8.58 38.26 2.80
N ASN A 46 9.67 38.92 2.40
CA ASN A 46 9.74 40.38 2.22
C ASN A 46 9.18 41.19 3.43
N SER A 47 9.54 40.78 4.65
CA SER A 47 9.06 41.32 5.94
C SER A 47 7.62 40.98 6.34
N SER A 48 6.86 40.32 5.46
CA SER A 48 5.52 39.79 5.76
C SER A 48 5.58 38.44 6.45
N ARG A 49 4.75 38.21 7.47
CA ARG A 49 4.76 36.97 8.27
C ARG A 49 3.57 36.08 7.96
N GLY A 50 3.74 34.79 8.16
CA GLY A 50 2.74 33.81 7.76
C GLY A 50 3.06 32.38 8.16
N HIS A 51 2.30 31.45 7.58
CA HIS A 51 2.54 30.01 7.68
C HIS A 51 2.45 29.34 6.31
N ILE A 52 3.23 28.27 6.15
CA ILE A 52 3.09 27.27 5.09
C ILE A 52 2.61 25.99 5.77
N ASN A 53 1.64 25.32 5.18
CA ASN A 53 1.24 23.98 5.60
C ASN A 53 1.46 23.01 4.44
N ILE A 54 2.45 22.12 4.57
CA ILE A 54 2.75 21.10 3.57
C ILE A 54 1.96 19.85 3.93
N THR A 55 0.93 19.56 3.13
CA THR A 55 -0.07 18.53 3.41
C THR A 55 0.16 17.25 2.62
N THR A 56 0.98 17.31 1.57
CA THR A 56 1.30 16.15 0.72
C THR A 56 2.77 16.21 0.32
N GLN A 57 3.44 15.05 0.35
CA GLN A 57 4.78 14.86 -0.17
C GLN A 57 4.92 13.45 -0.72
N SER A 58 5.43 13.33 -1.93
CA SER A 58 5.72 12.07 -2.61
C SER A 58 7.12 12.17 -3.22
N GLY A 59 8.10 11.58 -2.56
CA GLY A 59 9.51 11.70 -2.96
C GLY A 59 10.00 13.16 -2.85
N SER A 60 10.52 13.71 -3.94
CA SER A 60 10.97 15.11 -4.04
C SER A 60 9.82 16.10 -4.19
N GLU A 61 8.62 15.65 -4.55
CA GLU A 61 7.50 16.52 -4.87
C GLU A 61 6.64 16.80 -3.63
N PHE A 62 6.19 18.04 -3.45
CA PHE A 62 5.29 18.40 -2.35
C PHE A 62 4.28 19.48 -2.75
N SER A 63 3.16 19.51 -2.04
CA SER A 63 2.13 20.54 -2.21
C SER A 63 1.44 20.86 -0.89
N GLY A 64 0.74 21.99 -0.85
CA GLY A 64 0.10 22.47 0.38
C GLY A 64 -0.51 23.85 0.23
N THR A 65 -0.44 24.64 1.30
CA THR A 65 -0.96 26.01 1.32
C THR A 65 0.04 27.00 1.90
N VAL A 66 -0.05 28.25 1.49
CA VAL A 66 0.73 29.38 2.01
C VAL A 66 -0.24 30.49 2.43
N HIS A 67 0.01 31.12 3.57
CA HIS A 67 -0.79 32.23 4.09
C HIS A 67 0.12 33.37 4.53
N ILE A 68 0.15 34.49 3.78
CA ILE A 68 1.04 35.63 4.05
C ILE A 68 0.26 36.96 3.90
N ASP A 69 0.19 37.72 5.00
CA ASP A 69 -0.20 39.14 5.17
C ASP A 69 -1.50 39.70 4.56
N SER A 70 -2.41 38.86 4.05
CA SER A 70 -3.72 39.37 3.53
C SER A 70 -4.95 38.60 4.00
N GLY A 71 -4.82 37.76 5.05
CA GLY A 71 -5.92 36.94 5.55
C GLY A 71 -6.43 35.90 4.55
N ARG A 72 -5.65 35.65 3.48
CA ARG A 72 -5.95 34.68 2.42
C ARG A 72 -4.93 33.55 2.45
N THR A 73 -5.44 32.35 2.21
CA THR A 73 -4.66 31.11 2.11
C THR A 73 -4.66 30.68 0.66
N GLU A 74 -3.48 30.55 0.08
CA GLU A 74 -3.31 30.21 -1.34
C GLU A 74 -2.58 28.89 -1.52
N LYS A 75 -2.69 28.32 -2.71
CA LYS A 75 -2.10 27.01 -3.01
C LYS A 75 -0.59 27.12 -3.13
N LEU A 76 0.11 26.19 -2.48
CA LEU A 76 1.49 25.82 -2.75
C LEU A 76 1.45 24.69 -3.77
N ILE A 77 1.96 24.95 -4.98
CA ILE A 77 2.03 23.98 -6.08
C ILE A 77 3.48 23.88 -6.59
N ASN A 78 3.76 22.84 -7.37
CA ASN A 78 5.08 22.60 -7.97
C ASN A 78 6.22 22.57 -6.93
N GLY A 79 5.95 22.08 -5.71
CA GLY A 79 6.98 21.91 -4.69
C GLY A 79 7.96 20.81 -5.12
N GLN A 80 9.25 21.09 -5.09
CA GLN A 80 10.33 20.17 -5.45
C GLN A 80 11.50 20.31 -4.48
N ILE A 81 12.16 19.19 -4.21
CA ILE A 81 13.39 19.07 -3.43
C ILE A 81 14.46 18.42 -4.31
N ASP A 82 15.55 19.13 -4.54
CA ASP A 82 16.73 18.60 -5.23
C ASP A 82 17.97 18.87 -4.38
N GLY A 83 18.45 17.84 -3.68
CA GLY A 83 19.49 17.99 -2.67
C GLY A 83 19.03 18.87 -1.50
N ASP A 84 19.75 19.96 -1.25
CA ASP A 84 19.40 20.99 -0.28
C ASP A 84 18.55 22.12 -0.90
N THR A 85 18.28 22.08 -2.20
CA THR A 85 17.47 23.10 -2.88
C THR A 85 15.99 22.77 -2.77
N VAL A 86 15.21 23.75 -2.34
CA VAL A 86 13.74 23.70 -2.31
C VAL A 86 13.16 24.75 -3.25
N THR A 87 12.22 24.35 -4.09
CA THR A 87 11.44 25.27 -4.93
C THR A 87 9.96 25.01 -4.78
N PHE A 88 9.14 26.06 -4.84
CA PHE A 88 7.68 25.94 -4.94
C PHE A 88 7.06 27.21 -5.50
N THR A 89 5.81 27.12 -5.95
CA THR A 89 5.05 28.26 -6.44
C THR A 89 3.85 28.52 -5.53
N ARG A 90 3.70 29.78 -5.08
CA ARG A 90 2.43 30.29 -4.54
C ARG A 90 1.69 31.02 -5.66
N ALA A 91 0.45 30.61 -5.95
CA ALA A 91 -0.35 31.22 -7.00
C ALA A 91 -1.76 31.57 -6.51
N TRP A 92 -2.27 32.72 -6.93
CA TRP A 92 -3.67 33.08 -6.75
C TRP A 92 -4.52 32.40 -7.81
N ASP A 93 -5.72 31.93 -7.43
CA ASP A 93 -6.67 31.32 -8.38
C ASP A 93 -7.07 32.31 -9.50
N SER A 94 -6.97 33.63 -9.25
CA SER A 94 -7.19 34.68 -10.27
C SER A 94 -6.05 34.85 -11.27
N GLY A 95 -4.90 34.19 -11.08
CA GLY A 95 -3.73 34.29 -11.96
C GLY A 95 -2.96 35.62 -11.92
N THR A 96 -3.46 36.63 -11.19
CA THR A 96 -2.87 37.97 -11.08
C THR A 96 -1.60 38.02 -10.22
N LEU A 97 -1.38 37.01 -9.38
CA LEU A 97 -0.16 36.87 -8.58
C LEU A 97 0.38 35.44 -8.68
N ARG A 98 1.61 35.33 -9.15
CA ARG A 98 2.46 34.14 -9.08
C ARG A 98 3.76 34.51 -8.38
N GLN A 99 4.10 33.77 -7.34
CA GLN A 99 5.35 33.91 -6.63
C GLN A 99 6.10 32.59 -6.68
N ASP A 100 7.29 32.59 -7.29
CA ASP A 100 8.13 31.41 -7.42
C ASP A 100 9.26 31.52 -6.40
N TYR A 101 9.25 30.60 -5.43
CA TYR A 101 10.19 30.52 -4.32
C TYR A 101 11.31 29.56 -4.66
N THR A 102 12.53 29.97 -4.35
CA THR A 102 13.73 29.13 -4.37
C THR A 102 14.47 29.35 -3.06
N GLY A 103 14.92 28.28 -2.43
CA GLY A 103 15.69 28.37 -1.20
C GLY A 103 16.52 27.15 -0.93
N ILE A 104 17.28 27.24 0.16
CA ILE A 104 18.09 26.18 0.71
C ILE A 104 17.40 25.68 1.98
N LEU A 105 17.20 24.37 2.05
CA LEU A 105 16.72 23.63 3.19
C LEU A 105 17.91 23.22 4.06
N THR A 106 17.89 23.62 5.33
CA THR A 106 18.85 23.22 6.34
C THR A 106 18.13 22.41 7.41
N VAL A 107 18.63 21.21 7.72
CA VAL A 107 18.13 20.37 8.81
C VAL A 107 19.25 20.20 9.83
N SER A 108 19.02 20.63 11.06
CA SER A 108 19.95 20.55 12.17
C SER A 108 19.89 19.18 12.85
N GLY A 109 20.98 18.82 13.52
CA GLY A 109 21.11 17.57 14.28
C GLY A 109 20.24 17.46 15.55
N ASP A 110 19.39 18.44 15.84
CA ASP A 110 18.34 18.41 16.87
C ASP A 110 16.92 18.25 16.29
N GLY A 111 16.79 18.17 14.97
CA GLY A 111 15.52 18.06 14.25
C GLY A 111 14.97 19.42 13.83
N SER A 112 15.55 20.54 14.28
CA SER A 112 15.12 21.84 13.78
C SER A 112 15.45 21.97 12.29
N ALA A 113 14.52 22.55 11.53
CA ALA A 113 14.72 22.72 10.10
C ALA A 113 14.27 24.09 9.63
N THR A 114 15.04 24.68 8.73
CA THR A 114 14.78 25.99 8.14
C THR A 114 14.90 25.93 6.64
N MET A 115 14.12 26.76 5.95
CA MET A 115 14.30 27.05 4.54
C MET A 115 14.61 28.53 4.39
N SER A 116 15.51 28.93 3.51
CA SER A 116 15.72 30.35 3.23
C SER A 116 16.22 30.59 1.82
N GLY A 117 15.83 31.72 1.23
CA GLY A 117 16.29 32.06 -0.11
C GLY A 117 15.57 33.27 -0.67
N THR A 118 15.27 33.21 -1.97
CA THR A 118 14.62 34.30 -2.70
C THR A 118 13.34 33.84 -3.38
N PHE A 119 12.38 34.75 -3.53
CA PHE A 119 11.25 34.53 -4.41
C PHE A 119 11.13 35.67 -5.41
N SER A 120 10.66 35.34 -6.62
CA SER A 120 10.28 36.32 -7.64
C SER A 120 8.78 36.51 -7.65
N GLN A 121 8.31 37.69 -8.08
CA GLN A 121 6.90 37.99 -8.22
C GLN A 121 6.58 38.28 -9.70
N ASN A 122 5.73 37.44 -10.30
CA ASN A 122 5.37 37.52 -11.71
C ASN A 122 6.60 37.59 -12.65
N GLY A 123 7.65 36.84 -12.32
CA GLY A 123 8.92 36.83 -13.08
C GLY A 123 9.78 38.08 -12.93
N SER A 124 9.42 39.01 -12.04
CA SER A 124 10.15 40.24 -11.75
C SER A 124 10.51 40.35 -10.27
N TYR A 125 11.58 41.10 -9.96
CA TYR A 125 12.10 41.34 -8.61
C TYR A 125 12.59 40.07 -7.88
N SER A 126 13.43 40.23 -6.86
CA SER A 126 13.96 39.15 -6.03
C SER A 126 13.90 39.59 -4.58
N TYR A 127 13.01 38.98 -3.81
CA TYR A 127 12.80 39.28 -2.39
C TYR A 127 13.29 38.14 -1.53
N SER A 128 13.83 38.44 -0.35
CA SER A 128 14.24 37.40 0.59
C SER A 128 13.03 36.76 1.28
N TRP A 129 13.17 35.48 1.58
CA TRP A 129 12.26 34.76 2.46
C TRP A 129 13.01 33.77 3.35
N SER A 130 12.38 33.43 4.47
CA SER A 130 12.82 32.37 5.36
C SER A 130 11.61 31.66 5.96
N ALA A 131 11.72 30.35 6.17
CA ALA A 131 10.74 29.55 6.88
C ALA A 131 11.43 28.66 7.92
N ALA A 132 10.71 28.31 8.99
CA ALA A 132 11.18 27.38 10.00
C ALA A 132 10.07 26.41 10.40
N LYS A 133 10.38 25.12 10.48
CA LYS A 133 9.43 24.07 10.86
C LYS A 133 8.96 24.33 12.29
N THR A 134 7.65 24.30 12.52
CA THR A 134 7.08 24.66 13.83
C THR A 134 7.21 23.52 14.86
N THR A 135 7.53 22.31 14.40
CA THR A 135 7.88 21.14 15.22
C THR A 135 9.21 20.54 14.76
N PRO A 136 10.06 20.00 15.66
CA PRO A 136 11.31 19.34 15.27
C PRO A 136 11.04 18.13 14.36
N MET A 137 11.74 18.04 13.23
CA MET A 137 11.87 16.83 12.42
C MET A 137 12.47 15.69 13.25
N SER A 138 11.97 14.47 13.08
CA SER A 138 12.62 13.28 13.66
C SER A 138 14.04 13.13 13.09
N LEU A 139 15.05 12.98 13.96
CA LEU A 139 16.45 12.97 13.57
C LEU A 139 16.91 11.68 12.88
N ALA A 140 17.64 11.84 11.78
CA ALA A 140 18.38 10.76 11.13
C ALA A 140 19.66 10.41 11.92
N SER A 141 19.88 9.13 12.21
CA SER A 141 21.14 8.59 12.74
C SER A 141 22.21 8.49 11.65
N THR A 142 23.47 8.73 12.03
CA THR A 142 24.64 8.87 11.15
C THR A 142 25.07 7.58 10.43
N PRO A 143 25.71 7.68 9.23
CA PRO A 143 26.06 6.54 8.40
C PRO A 143 27.41 5.89 8.77
N THR A 144 27.51 4.57 8.68
CA THR A 144 28.78 3.80 8.61
C THR A 144 28.76 2.93 7.34
N PRO A 145 29.93 2.49 6.81
CA PRO A 145 30.29 2.46 5.39
C PRO A 145 29.60 1.32 4.61
N PRO A 146 29.65 1.33 3.25
CA PRO A 146 28.69 0.58 2.45
C PRO A 146 28.96 -0.93 2.55
N PRO A 147 27.96 -1.75 2.88
CA PRO A 147 27.95 -3.13 2.44
C PRO A 147 27.54 -3.12 0.96
N SER A 148 28.38 -3.77 0.17
CA SER A 148 28.05 -4.32 -1.13
C SER A 148 26.72 -5.08 -1.11
N GLU A 149 26.03 -5.04 -2.25
CA GLU A 149 24.88 -5.88 -2.62
C GLU A 149 23.52 -5.49 -2.02
N SER A 150 22.51 -5.54 -2.90
CA SER A 150 21.10 -5.25 -2.64
C SER A 150 20.52 -6.00 -1.44
N SER A 151 19.78 -5.32 -0.57
CA SER A 151 18.63 -5.87 0.19
C SER A 151 17.85 -4.67 0.78
N GLY A 152 16.53 -4.58 0.78
CA GLY A 152 15.48 -5.59 0.76
C GLY A 152 14.56 -5.25 1.94
N GLY A 153 13.30 -4.88 1.68
CA GLY A 153 12.12 -4.98 2.56
C GLY A 153 12.14 -4.62 4.06
N LEU A 154 13.20 -4.07 4.65
CA LEU A 154 13.24 -3.72 6.08
C LEU A 154 13.09 -2.21 6.29
N THR A 155 12.03 -1.80 6.97
CA THR A 155 11.73 -0.38 7.29
C THR A 155 11.70 -0.20 8.80
N PRO A 156 12.68 0.52 9.41
CA PRO A 156 12.64 0.83 10.83
C PRO A 156 11.38 1.59 11.24
N ILE A 157 10.84 1.29 12.43
CA ILE A 157 9.65 1.96 12.96
C ILE A 157 9.90 2.58 14.33
N SER A 158 9.30 3.76 14.54
CA SER A 158 9.29 4.49 15.82
C SER A 158 7.87 4.52 16.42
N GLY A 159 7.76 4.54 17.74
CA GLY A 159 6.47 4.65 18.44
C GLY A 159 5.73 3.32 18.64
N ALA A 160 6.38 2.19 18.34
CA ALA A 160 5.88 0.87 18.74
C ALA A 160 6.09 0.67 20.26
N VAL A 161 5.13 -0.01 20.89
CA VAL A 161 5.19 -0.37 22.31
C VAL A 161 4.83 -1.83 22.50
N LEU A 162 5.49 -2.53 23.43
CA LEU A 162 4.95 -3.77 23.97
C LEU A 162 3.80 -3.42 24.91
N ASN A 163 2.64 -4.04 24.70
CA ASN A 163 1.41 -3.68 25.38
C ASN A 163 0.93 -4.80 26.31
N ASP A 164 1.30 -4.68 27.58
CA ASP A 164 0.89 -5.63 28.63
C ASP A 164 -0.49 -5.31 29.25
N GLN A 165 -1.21 -4.36 28.66
CA GLN A 165 -2.58 -4.01 29.07
C GLN A 165 -3.63 -4.87 28.37
N LEU A 166 -3.25 -5.57 27.29
CA LEU A 166 -4.19 -6.35 26.49
C LEU A 166 -4.51 -7.70 27.12
N SER A 167 -5.76 -8.11 26.96
CA SER A 167 -6.24 -9.46 27.30
C SER A 167 -6.67 -10.19 26.04
N PHE A 168 -6.70 -11.52 26.09
CA PHE A 168 -7.06 -12.35 24.94
C PHE A 168 -8.09 -13.40 25.36
N LYS A 169 -9.10 -13.61 24.51
CA LYS A 169 -10.01 -14.75 24.64
C LYS A 169 -10.00 -15.55 23.33
N LEU A 170 -9.96 -16.87 23.46
CA LEU A 170 -10.19 -17.81 22.37
C LEU A 170 -11.50 -18.54 22.65
N ASP A 171 -12.47 -18.42 21.75
CA ASP A 171 -13.81 -19.04 21.89
C ASP A 171 -14.44 -18.76 23.26
N GLY A 172 -14.35 -17.50 23.68
CA GLY A 172 -14.87 -17.01 24.97
C GLY A 172 -14.02 -17.36 26.19
N LYS A 173 -13.03 -18.25 26.08
CA LYS A 173 -12.14 -18.63 27.19
C LYS A 173 -10.92 -17.72 27.22
N ALA A 174 -10.55 -17.24 28.42
CA ALA A 174 -9.34 -16.45 28.59
C ALA A 174 -8.11 -17.28 28.22
N VAL A 175 -7.22 -16.70 27.41
CA VAL A 175 -5.96 -17.32 26.98
C VAL A 175 -4.80 -16.35 27.16
N VAL A 176 -3.59 -16.91 27.22
CA VAL A 176 -2.34 -16.16 27.31
C VAL A 176 -1.46 -16.58 26.14
N PRO A 177 -1.13 -15.68 25.20
CA PRO A 177 -0.14 -15.95 24.17
C PRO A 177 1.22 -16.27 24.81
N VAL A 178 1.87 -17.35 24.38
CA VAL A 178 3.14 -17.82 24.95
C VAL A 178 4.20 -18.08 23.90
N GLY A 179 5.47 -17.93 24.31
CA GLY A 179 6.64 -18.35 23.55
C GLY A 179 6.94 -19.84 23.69
N ASP A 180 8.02 -20.30 23.04
CA ASP A 180 8.45 -21.71 23.05
C ASP A 180 8.79 -22.25 24.44
N ASP A 181 9.22 -21.37 25.33
CA ASP A 181 9.56 -21.65 26.72
C ASP A 181 8.34 -21.57 27.67
N GLY A 182 7.14 -21.32 27.13
CA GLY A 182 5.92 -21.13 27.91
C GLY A 182 5.80 -19.79 28.61
N THR A 183 6.74 -18.86 28.39
CA THR A 183 6.64 -17.50 28.94
C THR A 183 5.57 -16.70 28.20
N PRO A 184 4.76 -15.89 28.92
CA PRO A 184 3.84 -14.96 28.26
C PRO A 184 4.60 -14.01 27.35
N VAL A 185 4.14 -13.88 26.11
CA VAL A 185 4.68 -12.93 25.15
C VAL A 185 3.74 -11.74 24.98
N LEU A 186 4.31 -10.54 24.95
CA LEU A 186 3.53 -9.32 24.84
C LEU A 186 3.24 -8.98 23.38
N PRO A 187 2.02 -8.51 23.06
CA PRO A 187 1.71 -7.93 21.75
C PRO A 187 2.47 -6.61 21.55
N ILE A 188 2.66 -6.24 20.29
CA ILE A 188 3.12 -4.90 19.90
C ILE A 188 1.89 -4.07 19.51
N SER A 189 1.75 -2.88 20.08
CA SER A 189 0.83 -1.86 19.58
C SER A 189 1.62 -0.85 18.74
N TYR A 190 1.21 -0.67 17.48
CA TYR A 190 1.84 0.25 16.53
C TYR A 190 0.78 0.80 15.57
N ASN A 191 0.70 2.13 15.44
CA ASN A 191 -0.29 2.83 14.59
C ASN A 191 -1.73 2.30 14.75
N GLY A 192 -2.18 2.14 15.99
CA GLY A 192 -3.55 1.66 16.29
C GLY A 192 -3.78 0.18 16.02
N THR A 193 -2.78 -0.56 15.52
CA THR A 193 -2.86 -1.99 15.22
C THR A 193 -2.21 -2.82 16.33
N THR A 194 -2.84 -3.96 16.66
CA THR A 194 -2.27 -4.96 17.58
C THR A 194 -1.61 -6.07 16.79
N TYR A 195 -0.30 -6.23 17.00
CA TYR A 195 0.50 -7.29 16.40
C TYR A 195 0.80 -8.36 17.46
N LEU A 196 0.65 -9.62 17.08
CA LEU A 196 0.98 -10.76 17.93
C LEU A 196 2.11 -11.60 17.32
N PRO A 197 2.97 -12.22 18.16
CA PRO A 197 3.92 -13.21 17.68
C PRO A 197 3.19 -14.33 16.93
N VAL A 198 3.59 -14.60 15.69
CA VAL A 198 2.92 -15.60 14.84
C VAL A 198 2.93 -16.98 15.49
N ARG A 199 4.03 -17.35 16.15
CA ARG A 199 4.17 -18.62 16.86
C ARG A 199 3.23 -18.75 18.06
N ALA A 200 3.00 -17.66 18.79
CA ALA A 200 2.09 -17.66 19.92
C ALA A 200 0.63 -17.86 19.48
N VAL A 201 0.23 -17.22 18.37
CA VAL A 201 -1.07 -17.47 17.73
C VAL A 201 -1.18 -18.93 17.28
N GLY A 202 -0.12 -19.49 16.70
CA GLY A 202 -0.07 -20.90 16.34
C GLY A 202 -0.31 -21.83 17.53
N TYR A 203 0.33 -21.58 18.67
CA TYR A 203 0.09 -22.37 19.89
C TYR A 203 -1.33 -22.27 20.43
N LEU A 204 -1.94 -21.09 20.39
CA LEU A 204 -3.33 -20.92 20.80
C LEU A 204 -4.30 -21.75 19.95
N LEU A 205 -4.00 -21.90 18.66
CA LEU A 205 -4.87 -22.52 17.68
C LEU A 205 -4.50 -23.98 17.35
N GLY A 206 -3.41 -24.50 17.91
CA GLY A 206 -2.90 -25.83 17.57
C GLY A 206 -2.30 -25.92 16.15
N LEU A 207 -1.76 -24.83 15.63
CA LEU A 207 -1.11 -24.76 14.32
C LEU A 207 0.39 -25.01 14.42
N GLY A 208 0.96 -25.61 13.38
CA GLY A 208 2.40 -25.76 13.24
C GLY A 208 3.02 -24.48 12.68
N ILE A 209 3.98 -23.88 13.38
CA ILE A 209 4.69 -22.67 12.92
C ILE A 209 6.18 -22.99 12.82
N ASP A 210 6.70 -22.96 11.59
CA ASP A 210 8.10 -23.24 11.29
C ASP A 210 8.75 -22.10 10.46
N TRP A 211 10.06 -22.13 10.32
CA TRP A 211 10.85 -21.11 9.66
C TRP A 211 11.75 -21.69 8.57
N ASP A 212 11.58 -21.21 7.34
CA ASP A 212 12.49 -21.48 6.23
C ASP A 212 13.45 -20.29 6.05
N GLY A 213 14.63 -20.41 6.67
CA GLY A 213 15.68 -19.39 6.66
C GLY A 213 16.18 -19.00 5.27
N PRO A 214 16.54 -19.96 4.39
CA PRO A 214 16.96 -19.66 3.03
C PRO A 214 16.01 -18.77 2.23
N THR A 215 14.70 -18.90 2.44
CA THR A 215 13.69 -18.13 1.68
C THR A 215 13.03 -17.01 2.48
N ASN A 216 13.44 -16.80 3.74
CA ASN A 216 12.80 -15.91 4.71
C ASN A 216 11.28 -16.15 4.83
N THR A 217 10.86 -17.42 4.85
CA THR A 217 9.44 -17.79 4.83
C THR A 217 8.97 -18.33 6.17
N VAL A 218 7.91 -17.74 6.71
CA VAL A 218 7.14 -18.32 7.82
C VAL A 218 6.21 -19.40 7.25
N LEU A 219 6.36 -20.62 7.75
CA LEU A 219 5.54 -21.76 7.36
C LEU A 219 4.45 -21.99 8.41
N ILE A 220 3.20 -21.99 7.97
CA ILE A 220 2.02 -22.20 8.80
C ILE A 220 1.35 -23.49 8.31
N ALA A 221 1.14 -24.44 9.23
CA ALA A 221 0.47 -25.70 8.96
C ALA A 221 -0.81 -25.81 9.80
N SER A 222 -1.91 -26.22 9.17
CA SER A 222 -3.22 -26.40 9.81
C SER A 222 -3.25 -27.47 10.90
N THR A 223 -2.20 -28.28 11.00
CA THR A 223 -2.03 -29.25 12.09
C THR A 223 -0.62 -29.16 12.65
N THR A 224 -0.50 -29.37 13.96
CA THR A 224 0.79 -29.46 14.65
C THR A 224 0.97 -30.84 15.25
N THR A 225 2.21 -31.35 15.22
CA THR A 225 2.65 -32.49 16.05
C THR A 225 3.30 -32.03 17.35
N LYS A 226 3.55 -30.72 17.50
CA LYS A 226 4.16 -30.09 18.67
C LYS A 226 3.07 -29.54 19.59
N ALA A 227 2.99 -30.07 20.82
CA ALA A 227 2.06 -29.57 21.82
C ALA A 227 2.37 -28.13 22.22
N ALA A 228 1.31 -27.33 22.44
CA ALA A 228 1.46 -25.98 22.95
C ALA A 228 2.10 -25.98 24.35
N PRO A 229 3.09 -25.11 24.62
CA PRO A 229 3.64 -24.94 25.95
C PRO A 229 2.55 -24.53 26.94
N LYS A 230 2.58 -25.10 28.15
CA LYS A 230 1.71 -24.62 29.23
C LYS A 230 2.18 -23.23 29.66
N ALA A 231 1.26 -22.27 29.67
CA ALA A 231 1.59 -20.91 30.12
C ALA A 231 2.12 -20.91 31.55
N ALA A 232 3.30 -20.32 31.74
CA ALA A 232 3.81 -20.00 33.06
C ALA A 232 2.94 -18.90 33.69
N ALA A 233 2.73 -18.99 35.01
CA ALA A 233 2.04 -17.94 35.75
C ALA A 233 2.88 -16.65 35.70
N GLY A 234 2.35 -15.61 35.06
CA GLY A 234 2.95 -14.28 34.99
C GLY A 234 1.99 -13.23 35.54
N THR A 235 2.50 -12.31 36.36
CA THR A 235 1.73 -11.15 36.81
C THR A 235 1.75 -10.08 35.72
N LYS A 236 0.58 -9.58 35.31
CA LYS A 236 0.50 -8.42 34.41
C LYS A 236 1.07 -7.19 35.11
N SER A 237 2.06 -6.56 34.48
CA SER A 237 2.54 -5.22 34.77
C SER A 237 1.52 -4.13 34.37
N ASN A 238 0.66 -4.40 33.38
CA ASN A 238 -0.37 -3.47 32.89
C ASN A 238 0.23 -2.13 32.39
N THR A 239 1.39 -2.19 31.75
CA THR A 239 2.13 -1.04 31.23
C THR A 239 2.29 -1.09 29.71
N LEU A 240 2.53 0.09 29.12
CA LEU A 240 3.03 0.22 27.76
C LEU A 240 4.54 0.43 27.84
N ILE A 241 5.30 -0.44 27.19
CA ILE A 241 6.77 -0.43 27.23
C ILE A 241 7.27 0.02 25.86
N PRO A 242 7.80 1.25 25.71
CA PRO A 242 8.39 1.69 24.46
C PRO A 242 9.53 0.76 24.02
N ILE A 243 9.55 0.42 22.73
CA ILE A 243 10.59 -0.42 22.15
C ILE A 243 11.35 0.32 21.04
N SER A 244 12.64 0.01 20.92
CA SER A 244 13.51 0.47 19.84
C SER A 244 14.03 -0.72 19.05
N GLY A 245 14.36 -0.53 17.77
CA GLY A 245 14.88 -1.59 16.91
C GLY A 245 13.83 -2.53 16.32
N ALA A 246 12.54 -2.21 16.43
CA ALA A 246 11.50 -2.86 15.64
C ALA A 246 11.54 -2.38 14.19
N VAL A 247 11.32 -3.29 13.24
CA VAL A 247 11.27 -2.99 11.80
C VAL A 247 10.03 -3.61 11.18
N LEU A 248 9.36 -2.91 10.26
CA LEU A 248 8.45 -3.55 9.30
C LEU A 248 9.30 -4.35 8.32
N ASN A 249 8.94 -5.61 8.10
CA ASN A 249 9.74 -6.57 7.35
C ASN A 249 8.97 -7.14 6.16
N GLY A 250 8.98 -6.42 5.05
CA GLY A 250 8.47 -6.85 3.75
C GLY A 250 9.33 -7.88 3.03
N ASN A 251 10.46 -8.33 3.58
CA ASN A 251 11.16 -9.49 3.03
C ASN A 251 10.54 -10.81 3.45
N LEU A 252 9.72 -10.80 4.51
CA LEU A 252 9.10 -12.03 5.00
C LEU A 252 8.03 -12.51 4.04
N LYS A 253 8.11 -13.81 3.76
CA LYS A 253 7.10 -14.54 2.99
C LYS A 253 6.32 -15.43 3.94
N PHE A 254 5.11 -15.82 3.52
CA PHE A 254 4.26 -16.70 4.30
C PHE A 254 3.77 -17.85 3.42
N LYS A 255 3.68 -19.04 4.01
CA LYS A 255 2.97 -20.18 3.41
C LYS A 255 1.97 -20.75 4.40
N LEU A 256 0.75 -21.02 3.93
CA LEU A 256 -0.26 -21.78 4.65
C LEU A 256 -0.45 -23.13 3.94
N ASP A 257 -0.21 -24.22 4.67
CA ASP A 257 -0.27 -25.60 4.15
C ASP A 257 0.51 -25.77 2.82
N GLY A 258 1.69 -25.17 2.77
CA GLY A 258 2.59 -25.21 1.62
C GLY A 258 2.26 -24.22 0.49
N LYS A 259 1.09 -23.57 0.52
CA LYS A 259 0.68 -22.55 -0.47
C LYS A 259 1.17 -21.17 -0.06
N ALA A 260 1.73 -20.40 -1.00
CA ALA A 260 2.12 -19.02 -0.74
C ALA A 260 0.88 -18.17 -0.44
N VAL A 261 0.99 -17.33 0.59
CA VAL A 261 -0.08 -16.44 1.07
C VAL A 261 0.52 -15.08 1.40
N ILE A 262 -0.31 -14.04 1.30
CA ILE A 262 0.05 -12.67 1.68
C ILE A 262 -0.87 -12.29 2.83
N PRO A 263 -0.35 -11.96 4.02
CA PRO A 263 -1.18 -11.41 5.08
C PRO A 263 -1.76 -10.08 4.67
N VAL A 264 -3.07 -9.90 4.88
CA VAL A 264 -3.78 -8.70 4.47
C VAL A 264 -4.55 -8.07 5.62
N GLY A 265 -4.80 -6.76 5.54
CA GLY A 265 -5.62 -6.00 6.47
C GLY A 265 -7.11 -6.10 6.17
N ASP A 266 -7.93 -5.32 6.86
CA ASP A 266 -9.40 -5.32 6.71
C ASP A 266 -9.83 -4.80 5.33
N ASP A 267 -9.03 -3.90 4.75
CA ASP A 267 -9.14 -3.41 3.38
C ASP A 267 -8.55 -4.40 2.34
N GLY A 268 -7.99 -5.52 2.83
CA GLY A 268 -7.23 -6.53 2.11
C GLY A 268 -5.96 -6.05 1.42
N THR A 269 -5.44 -4.89 1.81
CA THR A 269 -4.09 -4.49 1.44
C THR A 269 -3.07 -5.38 2.15
N PRO A 270 -1.95 -5.73 1.50
CA PRO A 270 -0.87 -6.45 2.15
C PRO A 270 -0.38 -5.67 3.38
N VAL A 271 -0.38 -6.33 4.54
CA VAL A 271 0.18 -5.76 5.75
C VAL A 271 1.56 -6.33 6.02
N LEU A 272 2.47 -5.45 6.43
CA LEU A 272 3.83 -5.85 6.74
C LEU A 272 3.90 -6.40 8.18
N PRO A 273 4.57 -7.54 8.38
CA PRO A 273 4.90 -8.00 9.72
C PRO A 273 5.96 -7.09 10.37
N ILE A 274 5.98 -7.06 11.70
CA ILE A 274 7.07 -6.46 12.47
C ILE A 274 8.07 -7.55 12.85
N SER A 275 9.36 -7.30 12.61
CA SER A 275 10.45 -8.08 13.20
C SER A 275 11.01 -7.32 14.40
N TYR A 276 11.03 -7.97 15.56
CA TYR A 276 11.56 -7.41 16.79
C TYR A 276 12.17 -8.52 17.66
N ASN A 277 13.42 -8.33 18.10
CA ASN A 277 14.18 -9.30 18.91
C ASN A 277 14.11 -10.75 18.39
N GLY A 278 14.30 -10.94 17.09
CA GLY A 278 14.26 -12.27 16.45
C GLY A 278 12.87 -12.91 16.36
N THR A 279 11.80 -12.16 16.69
CA THR A 279 10.42 -12.62 16.63
C THR A 279 9.66 -11.90 15.51
N THR A 280 8.86 -12.67 14.76
CA THR A 280 7.92 -12.14 13.77
C THR A 280 6.56 -11.90 14.40
N TYR A 281 6.12 -10.66 14.31
CA TYR A 281 4.83 -10.16 14.79
C TYR A 281 3.94 -9.83 13.58
N LEU A 282 2.70 -10.29 13.57
CA LEU A 282 1.75 -10.01 12.50
C LEU A 282 0.48 -9.37 13.08
N PRO A 283 -0.18 -8.45 12.36
CA PRO A 283 -1.48 -7.93 12.80
C PRO A 283 -2.43 -9.07 13.11
N VAL A 284 -3.07 -9.01 14.29
CA VAL A 284 -3.97 -10.09 14.73
C VAL A 284 -5.14 -10.30 13.78
N ARG A 285 -5.65 -9.22 13.14
CA ARG A 285 -6.69 -9.31 12.11
C ARG A 285 -6.19 -9.99 10.84
N ALA A 286 -4.96 -9.73 10.41
CA ALA A 286 -4.37 -10.42 9.26
C ALA A 286 -4.19 -11.92 9.50
N MET A 287 -3.81 -12.32 10.71
CA MET A 287 -3.86 -13.73 11.12
C MET A 287 -5.29 -14.27 11.09
N GLY A 288 -6.27 -13.46 11.50
CA GLY A 288 -7.69 -13.78 11.42
C GLY A 288 -8.15 -14.09 9.99
N TYR A 289 -7.91 -13.19 9.04
CA TYR A 289 -8.24 -13.41 7.63
C TYR A 289 -7.52 -14.61 7.04
N LEU A 290 -6.23 -14.77 7.35
CA LEU A 290 -5.43 -15.87 6.84
C LEU A 290 -5.95 -17.24 7.30
N LEU A 291 -6.48 -17.31 8.51
CA LEU A 291 -6.90 -18.55 9.17
C LEU A 291 -8.42 -18.72 9.24
N GLY A 292 -9.20 -17.78 8.70
CA GLY A 292 -10.67 -17.79 8.77
C GLY A 292 -11.24 -17.58 10.18
N LEU A 293 -10.51 -16.89 11.07
CA LEU A 293 -10.92 -16.63 12.45
C LEU A 293 -11.70 -15.31 12.54
N GLY A 294 -12.71 -15.26 13.40
CA GLY A 294 -13.33 -13.99 13.77
C GLY A 294 -12.47 -13.26 14.81
N ILE A 295 -12.10 -12.01 14.50
CA ILE A 295 -11.33 -11.13 15.38
C ILE A 295 -12.18 -9.91 15.75
N ASP A 296 -12.51 -9.78 17.03
CA ASP A 296 -13.29 -8.67 17.57
C ASP A 296 -12.55 -8.00 18.76
N TRP A 297 -13.02 -6.83 19.18
CA TRP A 297 -12.40 -6.03 20.22
C TRP A 297 -13.42 -5.60 21.27
N ASP A 298 -13.20 -6.02 22.52
CA ASP A 298 -13.89 -5.49 23.68
C ASP A 298 -13.07 -4.35 24.28
N GLY A 299 -13.52 -3.11 24.02
CA GLY A 299 -12.85 -1.91 24.47
C GLY A 299 -12.97 -1.64 25.98
N GLU A 300 -14.00 -2.16 26.65
CA GLU A 300 -14.18 -1.99 28.09
C GLU A 300 -13.12 -2.79 28.85
N THR A 301 -12.89 -4.03 28.42
CA THR A 301 -11.94 -4.93 29.07
C THR A 301 -10.56 -4.96 28.38
N ARG A 302 -10.37 -4.20 27.30
CA ARG A 302 -9.18 -4.21 26.43
C ARG A 302 -8.82 -5.61 25.96
N THR A 303 -9.84 -6.35 25.52
CA THR A 303 -9.71 -7.77 25.18
C THR A 303 -9.83 -7.96 23.67
N VAL A 304 -8.82 -8.60 23.08
CA VAL A 304 -8.92 -9.16 21.73
C VAL A 304 -9.67 -10.48 21.82
N LEU A 305 -10.78 -10.57 21.09
CA LEU A 305 -11.63 -11.75 20.99
C LEU A 305 -11.27 -12.50 19.72
N ILE A 306 -10.75 -13.72 19.88
CA ILE A 306 -10.40 -14.64 18.79
C ILE A 306 -11.41 -15.77 18.79
N THR A 307 -12.00 -16.06 17.64
CA THR A 307 -13.06 -17.05 17.53
C THR A 307 -12.76 -17.99 16.37
N THR A 308 -12.61 -19.28 16.67
CA THR A 308 -12.34 -20.35 15.68
C THR A 308 -13.60 -20.73 14.92
N VAL A 309 -14.75 -20.50 15.56
CA VAL A 309 -16.08 -20.43 14.96
C VAL A 309 -16.57 -19.01 15.19
N PRO A 310 -16.87 -18.20 14.17
CA PRO A 310 -17.16 -16.78 14.39
C PRO A 310 -18.25 -16.60 15.42
N SER A 311 -17.90 -15.84 16.45
CA SER A 311 -18.72 -15.67 17.64
C SER A 311 -20.06 -15.07 17.29
N LYS A 312 -21.11 -15.85 17.62
CA LYS A 312 -22.53 -15.52 17.64
C LYS A 312 -23.22 -15.63 16.27
N ALA A 313 -23.34 -16.86 15.78
CA ALA A 313 -24.38 -17.22 14.82
C ALA A 313 -25.76 -16.87 15.42
N SER A 314 -26.39 -15.81 14.92
CA SER A 314 -27.78 -15.47 15.28
C SER A 314 -28.80 -16.04 14.29
N ALA A 315 -28.38 -16.66 13.18
CA ALA A 315 -29.26 -17.38 12.26
C ALA A 315 -28.44 -18.18 11.23
N PRO A 316 -29.01 -19.26 10.66
CA PRO A 316 -28.40 -19.95 9.53
C PRO A 316 -28.19 -19.01 8.34
N GLY A 317 -26.98 -18.99 7.77
CA GLY A 317 -26.64 -18.09 6.67
C GLY A 317 -25.21 -18.23 6.16
N TRP A 318 -24.90 -17.45 5.13
CA TRP A 318 -23.57 -17.29 4.56
C TRP A 318 -22.81 -16.22 5.33
N TYR A 319 -21.65 -16.61 5.85
CA TYR A 319 -20.76 -15.72 6.59
C TYR A 319 -19.51 -15.47 5.79
N PHE A 320 -19.17 -14.19 5.64
CA PHE A 320 -17.91 -13.77 5.04
C PHE A 320 -16.74 -14.32 5.85
N THR A 321 -15.68 -14.69 5.14
CA THR A 321 -14.46 -15.26 5.74
C THR A 321 -13.26 -14.42 5.38
N HIS A 322 -13.05 -14.17 4.09
CA HIS A 322 -11.95 -13.38 3.54
C HIS A 322 -12.27 -13.01 2.09
N TRP A 323 -11.42 -12.20 1.48
CA TRP A 323 -11.50 -11.89 0.06
C TRP A 323 -10.13 -12.02 -0.63
N GLU A 324 -10.11 -12.18 -1.94
CA GLU A 324 -8.88 -12.27 -2.76
C GLU A 324 -9.00 -11.43 -4.04
N TYR A 325 -7.90 -10.78 -4.45
CA TYR A 325 -7.70 -10.22 -5.78
C TYR A 325 -6.98 -11.22 -6.67
N ILE A 326 -7.54 -11.48 -7.85
CA ILE A 326 -7.00 -12.38 -8.85
C ILE A 326 -6.60 -11.56 -10.08
N ILE A 327 -5.29 -11.49 -10.30
CA ILE A 327 -4.71 -10.85 -11.48
C ILE A 327 -5.00 -11.66 -12.74
N MET A 328 -5.32 -10.99 -13.85
CA MET A 328 -5.50 -11.63 -15.15
C MET A 328 -4.19 -12.32 -15.56
N SER A 329 -4.27 -13.56 -16.05
CA SER A 329 -3.06 -14.31 -16.47
C SER A 329 -2.27 -13.66 -17.61
N GLN A 330 -2.88 -12.73 -18.35
CA GLN A 330 -2.29 -11.99 -19.46
C GLN A 330 -1.96 -10.53 -19.10
N ASP A 331 -2.05 -10.15 -17.82
CA ASP A 331 -1.65 -8.82 -17.38
C ASP A 331 -0.19 -8.56 -17.78
N TYR A 332 0.06 -7.35 -18.27
CA TYR A 332 1.35 -6.91 -18.80
C TYR A 332 2.48 -7.06 -17.78
N SER A 333 2.20 -6.86 -16.48
CA SER A 333 3.19 -7.04 -15.41
C SER A 333 3.66 -8.48 -15.25
N LEU A 334 2.86 -9.46 -15.69
CA LEU A 334 3.18 -10.89 -15.60
C LEU A 334 3.86 -11.42 -16.86
N VAL A 335 3.36 -11.05 -18.04
CA VAL A 335 3.76 -11.68 -19.31
C VAL A 335 4.25 -10.70 -20.38
N GLY A 336 4.22 -9.40 -20.11
CA GLY A 336 4.48 -8.38 -21.11
C GLY A 336 3.38 -8.29 -22.17
N ALA A 337 3.71 -7.77 -23.35
CA ALA A 337 2.75 -7.63 -24.44
C ALA A 337 2.42 -9.00 -25.07
N VAL A 338 1.13 -9.29 -25.25
CA VAL A 338 0.67 -10.54 -25.86
C VAL A 338 0.61 -10.38 -27.37
N LYS A 339 1.26 -11.30 -28.08
CA LYS A 339 1.30 -11.30 -29.54
C LYS A 339 0.01 -11.86 -30.14
N GLY A 340 -0.60 -11.11 -31.07
CA GLY A 340 -1.74 -11.54 -31.89
C GLY A 340 -1.53 -11.32 -33.39
N SER A 341 -2.54 -11.67 -34.19
CA SER A 341 -2.57 -11.46 -35.64
C SER A 341 -3.94 -10.96 -36.10
N VAL A 342 -3.99 -10.01 -37.03
CA VAL A 342 -5.26 -9.51 -37.61
C VAL A 342 -5.46 -10.09 -39.01
N ILE A 343 -6.64 -10.65 -39.28
CA ILE A 343 -6.97 -11.36 -40.53
C ILE A 343 -6.80 -10.49 -41.79
N ALA A 344 -6.92 -9.16 -41.66
CA ALA A 344 -6.99 -8.23 -42.79
C ALA A 344 -5.67 -7.49 -43.12
N LYS A 345 -4.56 -7.75 -42.43
CA LYS A 345 -3.28 -7.04 -42.64
C LYS A 345 -2.09 -7.96 -42.40
N THR A 346 -1.03 -7.84 -43.20
CA THR A 346 0.24 -8.54 -42.96
C THR A 346 0.99 -7.81 -41.84
N GLY A 347 1.00 -8.36 -40.63
CA GLY A 347 1.74 -7.80 -39.47
C GLY A 347 1.23 -8.34 -38.13
N ASN A 348 2.09 -8.32 -37.10
CA ASN A 348 1.65 -8.69 -35.76
C ASN A 348 0.97 -7.51 -35.08
N ILE A 349 0.11 -7.83 -34.12
CA ILE A 349 -0.41 -6.88 -33.14
C ILE A 349 0.07 -7.29 -31.76
N TRP A 350 0.22 -6.29 -30.89
CA TRP A 350 0.65 -6.46 -29.51
C TRP A 350 -0.41 -5.91 -28.57
N ASP A 351 -0.95 -6.78 -27.74
CA ASP A 351 -1.97 -6.46 -26.75
C ASP A 351 -1.36 -6.25 -25.37
N TYR A 352 -1.76 -5.17 -24.71
CA TYR A 352 -1.29 -4.76 -23.40
C TYR A 352 -2.50 -4.67 -22.49
N TYR A 353 -2.69 -5.67 -21.62
CA TYR A 353 -3.74 -5.68 -20.59
C TYR A 353 -3.14 -5.18 -19.29
N VAL A 354 -3.77 -4.22 -18.64
CA VAL A 354 -3.26 -3.63 -17.39
C VAL A 354 -4.42 -3.41 -16.42
N GLY A 355 -4.31 -4.02 -15.24
CA GLY A 355 -5.19 -3.77 -14.11
C GLY A 355 -4.49 -2.92 -13.06
N THR A 356 -5.08 -1.79 -12.66
CA THR A 356 -4.54 -0.90 -11.61
C THR A 356 -5.64 -0.42 -10.67
N GLY A 357 -5.28 0.04 -9.49
CA GLY A 357 -6.24 0.50 -8.48
C GLY A 357 -6.34 -0.44 -7.28
N GLU A 358 -7.31 -0.16 -6.41
CA GLU A 358 -7.49 -0.82 -5.11
C GLU A 358 -8.81 -1.60 -5.08
N LYS A 359 -9.06 -2.36 -4.01
CA LYS A 359 -10.37 -2.94 -3.73
C LYS A 359 -11.44 -1.84 -3.79
N ASN A 360 -12.56 -2.11 -4.45
CA ASN A 360 -13.70 -1.19 -4.62
C ASN A 360 -13.47 0.03 -5.52
N ASP A 361 -12.27 0.20 -6.11
CA ASP A 361 -11.97 1.24 -7.10
C ASP A 361 -10.87 0.75 -8.05
N PHE A 362 -11.28 0.08 -9.13
CA PHE A 362 -10.38 -0.63 -10.03
C PHE A 362 -10.44 -0.10 -11.45
N LYS A 363 -9.28 0.13 -12.05
CA LYS A 363 -9.08 0.55 -13.43
C LYS A 363 -8.59 -0.61 -14.28
N TYR A 364 -9.30 -0.86 -15.37
CA TYR A 364 -8.90 -1.78 -16.43
C TYR A 364 -8.46 -0.96 -17.66
N GLU A 365 -7.35 -1.35 -18.26
CA GLU A 365 -6.85 -0.78 -19.51
C GLU A 365 -6.44 -1.89 -20.48
N HIS A 366 -6.81 -1.71 -21.74
CA HIS A 366 -6.34 -2.51 -22.85
C HIS A 366 -5.85 -1.61 -23.97
N ARG A 367 -4.61 -1.82 -24.40
CA ARG A 367 -4.02 -1.12 -25.54
C ARG A 367 -3.55 -2.14 -26.57
N ARG A 368 -3.73 -1.82 -27.85
CA ARG A 368 -3.20 -2.59 -28.97
C ARG A 368 -2.28 -1.75 -29.84
N THR A 369 -1.12 -2.28 -30.20
CA THR A 369 -0.18 -1.62 -31.13
C THR A 369 0.24 -2.52 -32.28
N TYR A 370 0.82 -1.94 -33.33
CA TYR A 370 1.59 -2.67 -34.35
C TYR A 370 3.03 -2.95 -33.87
N ASP A 371 3.81 -3.67 -34.68
CA ASP A 371 5.24 -3.99 -34.42
C ASP A 371 6.12 -2.74 -34.24
N ASP A 372 5.76 -1.61 -34.86
CA ASP A 372 6.48 -0.34 -34.75
C ASP A 372 6.07 0.49 -33.50
N GLY A 373 5.20 -0.07 -32.66
CA GLY A 373 4.67 0.60 -31.46
C GLY A 373 3.54 1.59 -31.73
N SER A 374 3.12 1.79 -32.98
CA SER A 374 2.00 2.69 -33.28
C SER A 374 0.67 2.14 -32.76
N LEU A 375 -0.13 3.03 -32.16
CA LEU A 375 -1.42 2.69 -31.54
C LEU A 375 -2.43 2.26 -32.60
N VAL A 376 -3.01 1.07 -32.41
CA VAL A 376 -4.11 0.55 -33.22
C VAL A 376 -5.44 0.96 -32.60
N ALA A 377 -5.60 0.67 -31.31
CA ALA A 377 -6.79 0.95 -30.54
C ALA A 377 -6.51 0.84 -29.04
N SER A 378 -7.40 1.41 -28.22
CA SER A 378 -7.35 1.32 -26.77
C SER A 378 -8.74 1.41 -26.15
N GLY A 379 -8.91 0.70 -25.04
CA GLY A 379 -10.08 0.68 -24.17
C GLY A 379 -9.67 0.87 -22.73
N ASP A 380 -10.48 1.56 -21.96
CA ASP A 380 -10.27 1.68 -20.53
C ASP A 380 -11.58 1.92 -19.79
N SER A 381 -11.60 1.46 -18.54
CA SER A 381 -12.71 1.66 -17.62
C SER A 381 -12.22 1.80 -16.19
N VAL A 382 -12.95 2.57 -15.40
CA VAL A 382 -12.86 2.57 -13.93
C VAL A 382 -14.15 1.96 -13.39
N THR A 383 -14.07 1.10 -12.39
CA THR A 383 -15.24 0.51 -11.75
C THR A 383 -15.08 0.51 -10.25
N LYS A 384 -16.09 1.08 -9.61
CA LYS A 384 -16.24 1.15 -8.17
C LYS A 384 -17.42 0.31 -7.77
N TRP A 385 -17.33 -0.35 -6.63
CA TRP A 385 -18.42 -1.15 -6.10
C TRP A 385 -18.44 -1.13 -4.58
N THR A 386 -19.59 -1.44 -3.98
CA THR A 386 -19.69 -1.67 -2.54
C THR A 386 -19.28 -3.09 -2.19
N ASP A 387 -18.62 -3.25 -1.04
CA ASP A 387 -18.39 -4.58 -0.49
C ASP A 387 -19.73 -5.33 -0.30
N PRO A 388 -19.79 -6.63 -0.65
CA PRO A 388 -20.91 -7.47 -0.27
C PRO A 388 -20.96 -7.61 1.26
N PRO A 389 -22.12 -7.95 1.85
CA PRO A 389 -22.30 -7.96 3.30
C PRO A 389 -21.48 -9.08 3.96
N ASP A 390 -21.05 -8.85 5.21
CA ASP A 390 -20.34 -9.86 6.00
C ASP A 390 -21.22 -11.07 6.38
N TYR A 391 -22.53 -10.92 6.26
CA TYR A 391 -23.51 -11.97 6.48
C TYR A 391 -24.74 -11.78 5.57
N PHE A 392 -25.27 -12.88 5.04
CA PHE A 392 -26.60 -12.91 4.45
C PHE A 392 -27.25 -14.28 4.64
N SER A 393 -28.56 -14.30 4.87
CA SER A 393 -29.33 -15.51 5.09
C SER A 393 -29.56 -16.28 3.79
N GLY A 394 -30.06 -17.52 3.90
CA GLY A 394 -30.44 -18.33 2.74
C GLY A 394 -31.64 -17.80 1.94
N THR A 395 -32.29 -16.75 2.42
CA THR A 395 -33.43 -16.08 1.77
C THR A 395 -33.09 -14.71 1.18
N ASP A 396 -31.88 -14.21 1.42
CA ASP A 396 -31.48 -12.88 0.96
C ASP A 396 -30.96 -12.91 -0.48
N GLN A 397 -31.24 -11.82 -1.20
CA GLN A 397 -30.59 -11.50 -2.47
C GLN A 397 -29.63 -10.34 -2.23
N VAL A 398 -28.33 -10.64 -2.28
CA VAL A 398 -27.29 -9.62 -2.08
C VAL A 398 -27.34 -8.57 -3.18
N VAL A 399 -27.15 -7.30 -2.81
CA VAL A 399 -27.10 -6.16 -3.72
C VAL A 399 -25.75 -5.48 -3.62
N LEU A 400 -25.16 -5.13 -4.76
CA LEU A 400 -23.95 -4.34 -4.88
C LEU A 400 -24.31 -3.03 -5.58
N ASN A 401 -23.88 -1.89 -5.03
CA ASN A 401 -23.88 -0.65 -5.78
C ASN A 401 -22.62 -0.63 -6.66
N VAL A 402 -22.78 -0.26 -7.92
CA VAL A 402 -21.70 -0.23 -8.91
C VAL A 402 -21.72 1.11 -9.62
N ASP A 403 -20.55 1.73 -9.72
CA ASP A 403 -20.30 2.92 -10.51
C ASP A 403 -19.14 2.64 -11.48
N ARG A 404 -19.46 2.58 -12.76
CA ARG A 404 -18.53 2.21 -13.83
C ARG A 404 -18.48 3.34 -14.84
N GLU A 405 -17.29 3.88 -15.03
CA GLU A 405 -17.00 4.97 -15.96
C GLU A 405 -16.12 4.46 -17.10
N MET A 406 -16.56 4.67 -18.35
CA MET A 406 -15.74 4.39 -19.54
C MET A 406 -14.84 5.59 -19.86
N GLY A 407 -13.54 5.36 -20.02
CA GLY A 407 -12.65 6.37 -20.62
C GLY A 407 -12.63 6.28 -22.15
N SER A 408 -12.68 5.06 -22.68
CA SER A 408 -12.81 4.75 -24.11
C SER A 408 -13.63 3.48 -24.30
N SER A 409 -14.02 3.13 -25.53
CA SER A 409 -15.02 2.08 -25.80
C SER A 409 -14.49 0.80 -26.47
N TRP A 410 -13.23 0.78 -26.91
CA TRP A 410 -12.69 -0.37 -27.63
C TRP A 410 -12.11 -1.41 -26.67
N ASP A 411 -12.82 -2.50 -26.42
CA ASP A 411 -12.41 -3.57 -25.47
C ASP A 411 -12.05 -3.05 -24.07
N SER A 412 -12.98 -2.33 -23.44
CA SER A 412 -12.82 -1.72 -22.11
C SER A 412 -13.11 -2.70 -20.95
N GLY A 413 -13.14 -4.00 -21.25
CA GLY A 413 -13.50 -5.06 -20.31
C GLY A 413 -15.01 -5.08 -20.00
N THR A 414 -15.52 -6.25 -19.62
CA THR A 414 -16.88 -6.39 -19.08
C THR A 414 -16.84 -6.47 -17.57
N PHE A 415 -17.82 -5.84 -16.92
CA PHE A 415 -18.10 -6.04 -15.50
C PHE A 415 -19.24 -7.05 -15.33
N SER A 416 -19.05 -8.02 -14.45
CA SER A 416 -20.13 -8.92 -14.01
C SER A 416 -19.88 -9.40 -12.58
N ALA A 417 -20.93 -9.86 -11.91
CA ALA A 417 -20.85 -10.43 -10.57
C ALA A 417 -21.66 -11.73 -10.49
N SER A 418 -21.17 -12.69 -9.72
CA SER A 418 -21.82 -13.99 -9.54
C SER A 418 -21.58 -14.56 -8.15
N PHE A 419 -22.46 -15.43 -7.67
CA PHE A 419 -22.27 -16.24 -6.47
C PHE A 419 -22.14 -17.71 -6.86
N ASP A 420 -20.93 -18.26 -6.76
CA ASP A 420 -20.61 -19.58 -7.29
C ASP A 420 -19.55 -20.32 -6.45
N ALA A 421 -19.04 -21.45 -6.94
CA ALA A 421 -18.01 -22.25 -6.28
C ALA A 421 -16.76 -21.40 -5.99
N HIS A 422 -16.26 -21.55 -4.77
CA HIS A 422 -15.20 -20.71 -4.23
C HIS A 422 -13.84 -20.92 -4.92
N ASP A 423 -13.63 -22.02 -5.63
CA ASP A 423 -12.36 -22.41 -6.27
C ASP A 423 -12.27 -22.00 -7.75
N LEU A 424 -13.30 -21.35 -8.30
CA LEU A 424 -13.30 -20.88 -9.69
C LEU A 424 -12.31 -19.74 -9.92
N SER A 425 -11.71 -19.74 -11.11
CA SER A 425 -11.03 -18.55 -11.65
C SER A 425 -12.06 -17.49 -12.09
N PRO A 426 -11.70 -16.19 -12.07
CA PRO A 426 -12.56 -15.13 -12.58
C PRO A 426 -13.01 -15.41 -14.02
N GLY A 427 -14.31 -15.20 -14.30
CA GLY A 427 -14.91 -15.47 -15.62
C GLY A 427 -15.34 -16.93 -15.83
N GLY A 428 -14.97 -17.85 -14.93
CA GLY A 428 -15.51 -19.21 -14.89
C GLY A 428 -16.91 -19.27 -14.29
N ALA A 429 -17.65 -20.34 -14.61
CA ALA A 429 -18.98 -20.58 -14.05
C ALA A 429 -19.24 -22.09 -13.92
N THR A 430 -19.96 -22.49 -12.87
CA THR A 430 -20.56 -23.83 -12.77
C THR A 430 -22.01 -23.80 -13.25
N ALA A 431 -22.62 -25.00 -13.39
CA ALA A 431 -24.05 -25.12 -13.60
C ALA A 431 -24.90 -24.55 -12.44
N GLY A 432 -24.30 -24.38 -11.25
CA GLY A 432 -24.93 -23.84 -10.05
C GLY A 432 -24.72 -22.34 -9.84
N ILE A 433 -24.23 -21.62 -10.85
CA ILE A 433 -24.01 -20.18 -10.78
C ILE A 433 -25.30 -19.43 -10.45
N ILE A 434 -25.19 -18.41 -9.62
CA ILE A 434 -26.22 -17.41 -9.41
C ILE A 434 -25.64 -16.09 -9.87
N ARG A 435 -26.22 -15.46 -10.90
CA ARG A 435 -25.68 -14.19 -11.38
C ARG A 435 -26.24 -13.06 -10.55
N PHE A 436 -25.55 -11.93 -10.60
CA PHE A 436 -26.11 -10.65 -10.22
C PHE A 436 -26.59 -9.97 -11.50
N ALA A 437 -27.75 -9.33 -11.42
CA ALA A 437 -28.35 -8.64 -12.53
C ALA A 437 -28.67 -7.18 -12.16
N THR A 438 -28.59 -6.31 -13.16
CA THR A 438 -29.11 -4.95 -13.11
C THR A 438 -30.64 -4.97 -13.01
N PRO A 439 -31.30 -3.83 -12.67
CA PRO A 439 -32.76 -3.75 -12.63
C PRO A 439 -33.46 -4.10 -13.96
N ASP A 440 -32.78 -3.91 -15.10
CA ASP A 440 -33.25 -4.32 -16.44
C ASP A 440 -32.88 -5.77 -16.82
N GLY A 441 -32.29 -6.53 -15.89
CA GLY A 441 -32.02 -7.97 -16.05
C GLY A 441 -30.72 -8.30 -16.78
N LYS A 442 -29.83 -7.32 -17.04
CA LYS A 442 -28.51 -7.59 -17.60
C LYS A 442 -27.60 -8.18 -16.53
N THR A 443 -26.93 -9.28 -16.85
CA THR A 443 -26.02 -9.96 -15.90
C THR A 443 -24.56 -9.53 -16.06
N TRP A 444 -24.31 -8.59 -16.96
CA TRP A 444 -23.02 -7.98 -17.22
C TRP A 444 -23.24 -6.61 -17.86
N VAL A 445 -22.26 -5.73 -17.75
CA VAL A 445 -22.22 -4.43 -18.43
C VAL A 445 -20.85 -4.23 -19.09
N SER A 446 -20.87 -3.61 -20.27
CA SER A 446 -19.68 -3.23 -21.05
C SER A 446 -19.57 -1.72 -21.26
N GLU A 447 -20.59 -0.99 -20.83
CA GLU A 447 -20.79 0.43 -20.96
C GLU A 447 -20.65 1.14 -19.60
N SER A 448 -20.68 2.48 -19.59
CA SER A 448 -20.81 3.23 -18.35
C SER A 448 -22.11 2.85 -17.65
N TYR A 449 -22.04 2.61 -16.35
CA TYR A 449 -23.17 2.13 -15.57
C TYR A 449 -23.10 2.66 -14.15
N GLN A 450 -24.19 3.24 -13.67
CA GLN A 450 -24.35 3.60 -12.27
C GLN A 450 -25.67 3.03 -11.77
N GLY A 451 -25.60 2.13 -10.79
CA GLY A 451 -26.79 1.45 -10.29
C GLY A 451 -26.46 0.22 -9.46
N THR A 452 -27.41 -0.71 -9.39
CA THR A 452 -27.30 -1.91 -8.57
C THR A 452 -27.12 -3.18 -9.40
N PHE A 453 -26.29 -4.08 -8.90
CA PHE A 453 -26.27 -5.48 -9.29
C PHE A 453 -26.86 -6.30 -8.14
N GLN A 454 -27.96 -7.00 -8.38
CA GLN A 454 -28.65 -7.81 -7.37
C GLN A 454 -28.60 -9.29 -7.74
N MET A 455 -28.30 -10.14 -6.76
CA MET A 455 -28.32 -11.59 -6.91
C MET A 455 -29.69 -12.08 -7.40
N GLU A 456 -29.72 -12.83 -8.52
CA GLU A 456 -30.96 -13.24 -9.20
C GLU A 456 -31.88 -14.09 -8.33
N LYS A 457 -31.33 -14.84 -7.38
CA LYS A 457 -32.07 -15.68 -6.42
C LYS A 457 -31.26 -15.87 -5.15
N ALA A 458 -31.96 -16.01 -4.03
CA ALA A 458 -31.36 -16.42 -2.77
C ALA A 458 -30.86 -17.87 -2.84
N LEU A 459 -29.90 -18.22 -1.98
CA LEU A 459 -29.42 -19.59 -1.87
C LEU A 459 -29.26 -19.99 -0.41
N LYS A 460 -30.02 -20.99 0.03
CA LYS A 460 -29.75 -21.69 1.27
C LYS A 460 -28.58 -22.65 1.07
N GLY A 461 -27.57 -22.57 1.93
CA GLY A 461 -26.44 -23.48 1.97
C GLY A 461 -26.66 -24.68 2.90
N SER A 462 -25.57 -25.39 3.16
CA SER A 462 -25.46 -26.48 4.14
C SER A 462 -24.21 -26.28 4.99
N SER A 463 -24.22 -26.73 6.25
CA SER A 463 -23.14 -26.47 7.21
C SER A 463 -21.74 -26.73 6.62
N GLY A 464 -20.86 -25.73 6.67
CA GLY A 464 -19.49 -25.79 6.16
C GLY A 464 -19.35 -25.64 4.64
N GLN A 465 -20.46 -25.47 3.90
CA GLN A 465 -20.41 -25.24 2.46
C GLN A 465 -19.71 -23.92 2.14
N LYS A 466 -18.80 -23.94 1.16
CA LYS A 466 -18.02 -22.76 0.73
C LYS A 466 -18.42 -22.29 -0.66
N LYS A 467 -18.66 -20.99 -0.80
CA LYS A 467 -18.93 -20.30 -2.07
C LYS A 467 -18.22 -18.95 -2.09
N ALA A 468 -18.16 -18.30 -3.24
CA ALA A 468 -17.66 -16.95 -3.34
C ALA A 468 -18.59 -16.06 -4.17
N ILE A 469 -18.73 -14.80 -3.77
CA ILE A 469 -19.18 -13.74 -4.67
C ILE A 469 -17.95 -13.34 -5.50
N ILE A 470 -18.02 -13.55 -6.82
CA ILE A 470 -16.93 -13.34 -7.76
C ILE A 470 -17.31 -12.15 -8.64
N LEU A 471 -16.61 -11.04 -8.45
CA LEU A 471 -16.65 -9.90 -9.37
C LEU A 471 -15.60 -10.13 -10.46
N TYR A 472 -15.99 -9.88 -11.70
CA TYR A 472 -15.13 -10.03 -12.87
C TYR A 472 -15.06 -8.70 -13.61
N ILE A 473 -13.84 -8.26 -13.93
CA ILE A 473 -13.57 -7.03 -14.69
C ILE A 473 -12.56 -7.37 -15.78
N GLY A 474 -13.00 -7.62 -17.01
CA GLY A 474 -12.10 -7.76 -18.17
C GLY A 474 -10.99 -8.83 -18.04
N GLY A 475 -11.15 -9.85 -17.19
CA GLY A 475 -10.15 -10.90 -16.94
C GLY A 475 -9.60 -10.91 -15.52
N TYR A 476 -9.72 -9.80 -14.80
CA TYR A 476 -9.39 -9.67 -13.38
C TYR A 476 -10.58 -10.10 -12.54
N GLY A 477 -10.33 -10.50 -11.29
CA GLY A 477 -11.43 -10.77 -10.37
C GLY A 477 -11.19 -10.44 -8.91
N PHE A 478 -12.29 -10.13 -8.23
CA PHE A 478 -12.35 -9.88 -6.80
C PHE A 478 -13.32 -10.90 -6.20
N LYS A 479 -12.80 -11.79 -5.35
CA LYS A 479 -13.55 -12.92 -4.80
C LYS A 479 -13.79 -12.71 -3.32
N TYR A 480 -15.04 -12.72 -2.90
CA TYR A 480 -15.45 -12.62 -1.50
C TYR A 480 -15.94 -14.00 -1.05
N TYR A 481 -15.23 -14.62 -0.12
CA TYR A 481 -15.45 -16.00 0.28
C TYR A 481 -16.42 -16.10 1.44
N TYR A 482 -17.38 -17.02 1.30
CA TYR A 482 -18.43 -17.27 2.27
C TYR A 482 -18.47 -18.74 2.67
N GLU A 483 -18.75 -18.96 3.96
CA GLU A 483 -19.08 -20.28 4.50
C GLU A 483 -20.48 -20.27 5.09
N TRP A 484 -21.28 -21.28 4.74
CA TRP A 484 -22.60 -21.45 5.35
C TRP A 484 -22.47 -22.02 6.76
N ARG A 485 -23.17 -21.40 7.71
CA ARG A 485 -23.27 -21.85 9.11
C ARG A 485 -24.73 -22.00 9.49
N GLU A 486 -25.02 -22.98 10.35
CA GLU A 486 -26.36 -23.25 10.90
C GLU A 486 -26.56 -22.56 12.25
#